data_AF-A0A2A4IVY1-F1
#
_entry.id   AF-A0A2A4IVY1-F1
#
_cell.length_a   1.000
_cell.length_b   1.000
_cell.length_c   1.000
_cell.angle_alpha   90.00
_cell.angle_beta   90.00
_cell.angle_gamma   90.00
#
_symmetry.space_group_name_H-M   'P 1'
#
loop_
_entity.id
_entity.type
_entity.pdbx_description
1 polymer ?
#
loop_
_entity_poly.entity_id
_entity_poly.type
_entity_poly.pdbx_seq_one_letter_code
_entity_poly.pdbx_strand_id
1 'polypeptide(L)'
;MEILHLKIFAKFHYRRRMTLMVTLILRNAKVALVGCSYAGTMATWMRLAYPHLVDAAFSDSGPLHAQEDFPEYLEVITEAIREQGGSACLDSIEVAVRELVDLLATPTGPAQVSEMFRTCSVIQAGTPLDVATFFLFGIISPFAGLVQYANPGDITHACAVLTAANETNPVQRLANFASSDPLSYPCVETRYTQVVTNHRDIDHGSLYAD
;
A
#
# COMPACT_ATOMS: atom_id res chain seq x y z
N MET A 1 71.43 15.03 -23.99
CA MET A 1 70.55 15.27 -25.15
C MET A 1 69.52 14.14 -25.10
N GLU A 2 68.35 14.35 -24.49
CA GLU A 2 67.11 14.82 -25.16
C GLU A 2 66.64 13.78 -26.19
N ILE A 3 65.40 13.28 -26.26
CA ILE A 3 64.05 13.91 -26.23
C ILE A 3 63.05 12.76 -25.91
N LEU A 4 62.32 12.75 -24.78
CA LEU A 4 61.06 13.44 -24.43
C LEU A 4 59.78 12.60 -24.68
N HIS A 5 59.34 11.90 -23.64
CA HIS A 5 57.93 11.58 -23.39
C HIS A 5 57.21 12.86 -22.90
N LEU A 6 56.15 13.30 -23.57
CA LEU A 6 55.23 14.38 -23.15
C LEU A 6 54.04 14.32 -24.14
N LYS A 7 52.75 14.44 -23.84
CA LYS A 7 51.92 15.04 -22.77
C LYS A 7 50.63 14.17 -22.74
N ILE A 8 49.89 13.99 -21.65
CA ILE A 8 49.12 15.02 -20.97
C ILE A 8 49.06 14.68 -19.48
N PHE A 9 49.98 15.26 -18.71
CA PHE A 9 49.77 15.52 -17.30
C PHE A 9 49.07 16.88 -17.19
N ALA A 10 47.74 16.87 -17.17
CA ALA A 10 46.96 17.98 -16.62
C ALA A 10 46.64 17.67 -15.15
N LYS A 11 47.68 17.88 -14.33
CA LYS A 11 47.64 18.31 -12.93
C LYS A 11 46.50 17.76 -12.05
N PHE A 12 46.85 16.66 -11.42
CA PHE A 12 46.32 16.08 -10.18
C PHE A 12 46.41 17.04 -8.97
N HIS A 13 45.77 18.22 -9.01
CA HIS A 13 45.74 19.18 -7.88
C HIS A 13 44.33 19.66 -7.48
N TYR A 14 43.27 19.21 -8.17
CA TYR A 14 41.90 19.63 -7.84
C TYR A 14 41.10 18.59 -7.04
N ARG A 15 41.44 17.28 -7.13
CA ARG A 15 40.64 16.21 -6.51
C ARG A 15 40.88 15.95 -5.02
N ARG A 16 42.01 16.33 -4.43
CA ARG A 16 42.22 16.19 -2.96
C ARG A 16 41.67 17.36 -2.14
N ARG A 17 41.63 18.57 -2.70
CA ARG A 17 41.02 19.72 -2.02
C ARG A 17 39.51 19.66 -2.01
N MET A 18 38.89 19.15 -3.08
CA MET A 18 37.43 19.09 -3.17
C MET A 18 36.83 18.05 -2.20
N THR A 19 37.41 16.86 -2.08
CA THR A 19 36.96 15.88 -1.07
C THR A 19 37.21 16.38 0.35
N LEU A 20 38.40 16.89 0.66
CA LEU A 20 38.74 17.37 2.01
C LEU A 20 37.96 18.65 2.41
N MET A 21 37.72 19.58 1.47
CA MET A 21 36.86 20.76 1.71
C MET A 21 35.41 20.36 1.91
N VAL A 22 34.87 19.42 1.12
CA VAL A 22 33.49 18.93 1.31
C VAL A 22 33.35 18.26 2.68
N THR A 23 34.34 17.46 3.11
CA THR A 23 34.32 16.86 4.46
C THR A 23 34.43 17.90 5.57
N LEU A 24 35.21 18.98 5.38
CA LEU A 24 35.35 20.06 6.37
C LEU A 24 34.13 21.00 6.42
N ILE A 25 33.50 21.28 5.28
CA ILE A 25 32.31 22.14 5.18
C ILE A 25 31.09 21.44 5.78
N LEU A 26 30.97 20.12 5.59
CA LEU A 26 29.82 19.36 6.07
C LEU A 26 29.89 18.94 7.54
N ARG A 27 31.03 19.12 8.22
CA ARG A 27 31.18 18.78 9.65
C ARG A 27 30.19 19.49 10.56
N ASN A 28 29.78 20.70 10.20
CA ASN A 28 28.79 21.50 10.94
C ASN A 28 27.51 21.72 10.12
N ALA A 29 27.32 20.94 9.04
CA ALA A 29 26.11 21.06 8.25
C ALA A 29 24.89 20.59 9.05
N LYS A 30 23.78 21.27 8.83
CA LYS A 30 22.49 20.89 9.40
C LYS A 30 21.89 19.73 8.62
N VAL A 31 21.43 18.71 9.32
CA VAL A 31 20.84 17.50 8.72
C VAL A 31 19.34 17.52 8.92
N ALA A 32 18.59 17.45 7.83
CA ALA A 32 17.15 17.29 7.85
C ALA A 32 16.77 15.93 7.23
N LEU A 33 15.88 15.19 7.90
CA LEU A 33 15.27 13.99 7.36
C LEU A 33 13.87 14.32 6.83
N VAL A 34 13.54 13.78 5.66
CA VAL A 34 12.25 13.98 4.99
C VAL A 34 11.72 12.60 4.63
N GLY A 35 10.49 12.31 4.98
CA GLY A 35 9.87 11.01 4.67
C GLY A 35 8.36 11.07 4.66
N CYS A 36 7.76 10.12 3.94
CA CYS A 36 6.32 9.89 3.89
C CYS A 36 5.99 8.50 4.44
N SER A 37 4.80 8.32 5.05
CA SER A 37 4.34 7.04 5.59
C SER A 37 5.37 6.44 6.57
N TYR A 38 5.75 5.17 6.42
CA TYR A 38 6.78 4.52 7.24
C TYR A 38 8.09 5.33 7.30
N ALA A 39 8.54 5.92 6.19
CA ALA A 39 9.75 6.74 6.18
C ALA A 39 9.58 8.06 6.95
N GLY A 40 8.37 8.63 6.99
CA GLY A 40 8.04 9.78 7.83
C GLY A 40 8.09 9.45 9.32
N THR A 41 7.54 8.28 9.69
CA THR A 41 7.66 7.72 11.03
C THR A 41 9.13 7.54 11.41
N MET A 42 9.94 6.92 10.54
CA MET A 42 11.38 6.76 10.77
C MET A 42 12.11 8.10 10.91
N ALA A 43 11.84 9.08 10.05
CA ALA A 43 12.44 10.42 10.12
C ALA A 43 12.16 11.09 11.47
N THR A 44 10.91 10.98 11.94
CA THR A 44 10.48 11.52 13.23
C THR A 44 11.20 10.83 14.39
N TRP A 45 11.19 9.50 14.43
CA TRP A 45 11.85 8.73 15.49
C TRP A 45 13.37 8.91 15.50
N MET A 46 14.01 9.01 14.34
CA MET A 46 15.44 9.31 14.23
C MET A 46 15.77 10.68 14.83
N ARG A 47 14.94 11.70 14.57
CA ARG A 47 15.12 13.04 15.14
C ARG A 47 14.97 13.04 16.67
N LEU A 48 14.05 12.24 17.21
CA LEU A 48 13.83 12.11 18.65
C LEU A 48 14.95 11.32 19.34
N ALA A 49 15.38 10.21 18.76
CA ALA A 49 16.42 9.35 19.32
C ALA A 49 17.84 9.92 19.17
N TYR A 50 18.11 10.60 18.05
CA TYR A 50 19.44 11.15 17.72
C TYR A 50 19.37 12.65 17.42
N PRO A 51 18.95 13.48 18.40
CA PRO A 51 18.81 14.92 18.22
C PRO A 51 20.15 15.64 17.97
N HIS A 52 21.27 14.95 18.21
CA HIS A 52 22.63 15.41 17.95
C HIS A 52 23.12 15.10 16.53
N LEU A 53 22.44 14.22 15.79
CA LEU A 53 22.75 13.87 14.39
C LEU A 53 21.76 14.46 13.40
N VAL A 54 20.51 14.67 13.83
CA VAL A 54 19.42 15.18 12.99
C VAL A 54 18.92 16.48 13.61
N ASP A 55 18.98 17.56 12.84
CA ASP A 55 18.54 18.89 13.29
C ASP A 55 17.02 19.07 13.10
N ALA A 56 16.46 18.51 12.02
CA ALA A 56 15.04 18.61 11.68
C ALA A 56 14.49 17.33 11.05
N ALA A 57 13.19 17.10 11.21
CA ALA A 57 12.46 16.06 10.49
C ALA A 57 11.17 16.64 9.89
N PHE A 58 10.89 16.27 8.65
CA PHE A 58 9.59 16.45 8.00
C PHE A 58 8.97 15.08 7.77
N SER A 59 7.80 14.88 8.37
CA SER A 59 7.04 13.64 8.27
C SER A 59 5.70 13.93 7.64
N ASP A 60 5.54 13.49 6.40
CA ASP A 60 4.28 13.52 5.70
C ASP A 60 3.53 12.19 5.93
N SER A 61 2.27 12.26 6.36
CA SER A 61 1.41 11.07 6.51
C SER A 61 2.04 9.90 7.30
N GLY A 62 2.99 10.18 8.21
CA GLY A 62 3.71 9.17 8.97
C GLY A 62 2.95 8.75 10.22
N PRO A 63 2.49 7.48 10.34
CA PRO A 63 1.82 7.02 11.55
C PRO A 63 2.82 6.89 12.70
N LEU A 64 2.73 7.77 13.70
CA LEU A 64 3.68 7.81 14.82
C LEU A 64 3.29 6.91 15.99
N HIS A 65 1.99 6.62 16.14
CA HIS A 65 1.46 5.78 17.19
C HIS A 65 1.16 4.40 16.64
N ALA A 66 1.78 3.37 17.25
CA ALA A 66 1.42 1.99 16.96
C ALA A 66 0.12 1.66 17.71
N GLN A 67 -0.92 1.33 16.97
CA GLN A 67 -2.21 0.92 17.49
C GLN A 67 -2.55 -0.44 16.87
N GLU A 68 -2.85 -1.42 17.72
CA GLU A 68 -3.12 -2.79 17.28
C GLU A 68 -4.49 -2.88 16.58
N ASP A 69 -5.52 -2.31 17.21
CA ASP A 69 -6.87 -2.20 16.66
C ASP A 69 -7.13 -0.73 16.30
N PHE A 70 -7.08 -0.41 15.00
CA PHE A 70 -7.15 0.95 14.46
C PHE A 70 -8.40 1.12 13.57
N PRO A 71 -9.62 1.10 14.14
CA PRO A 71 -10.86 1.23 13.39
C PRO A 71 -10.98 2.56 12.64
N GLU A 72 -10.33 3.62 13.14
CA GLU A 72 -10.35 4.97 12.57
C GLU A 72 -9.86 4.99 11.12
N TYR A 73 -8.99 4.04 10.72
CA TYR A 73 -8.56 3.89 9.33
C TYR A 73 -9.75 3.60 8.40
N LEU A 74 -10.64 2.69 8.80
CA LEU A 74 -11.84 2.35 8.02
C LEU A 74 -12.93 3.41 8.15
N GLU A 75 -13.00 4.14 9.26
CA GLU A 75 -13.90 5.28 9.43
C GLU A 75 -13.57 6.40 8.45
N VAL A 76 -12.29 6.74 8.27
CA VAL A 76 -11.84 7.74 7.27
C VAL A 76 -12.18 7.30 5.85
N ILE A 77 -12.00 6.02 5.52
CA ILE A 77 -12.39 5.46 4.21
C ILE A 77 -13.90 5.62 4.01
N THR A 78 -14.68 5.26 5.02
CA THR A 78 -16.15 5.36 5.00
C THR A 78 -16.62 6.80 4.80
N GLU A 79 -15.99 7.75 5.48
CA GLU A 79 -16.34 9.17 5.36
C GLU A 79 -15.97 9.71 3.97
N ALA A 80 -14.79 9.38 3.44
CA ALA A 80 -14.40 9.80 2.09
C ALA A 80 -15.38 9.30 1.02
N ILE A 81 -15.85 8.05 1.14
CA ILE A 81 -16.85 7.47 0.26
C ILE A 81 -18.19 8.19 0.42
N ARG A 82 -18.62 8.48 1.65
CA ARG A 82 -19.86 9.22 1.92
C ARG A 82 -19.83 10.62 1.32
N GLU A 83 -18.74 11.36 1.54
CA GLU A 83 -18.60 12.75 1.08
C GLU A 83 -18.57 12.87 -0.44
N GLN A 84 -17.86 11.97 -1.14
CA GLN A 84 -17.64 12.07 -2.59
C GLN A 84 -18.56 11.17 -3.43
N GLY A 85 -19.01 10.06 -2.86
CA GLY A 85 -19.88 9.07 -3.49
C GLY A 85 -21.35 9.16 -3.08
N GLY A 86 -21.65 9.84 -1.98
CA GLY A 86 -23.00 9.99 -1.43
C GLY A 86 -23.45 8.79 -0.59
N SER A 87 -24.52 9.00 0.19
CA SER A 87 -25.04 7.98 1.12
C SER A 87 -25.48 6.70 0.42
N ALA A 88 -26.10 6.81 -0.77
CA ALA A 88 -26.57 5.64 -1.52
C ALA A 88 -25.43 4.68 -1.92
N CYS A 89 -24.23 5.20 -2.17
CA CYS A 89 -23.06 4.37 -2.42
C CYS A 89 -22.67 3.59 -1.17
N LEU A 90 -22.59 4.27 -0.02
CA LEU A 90 -22.26 3.64 1.25
C LEU A 90 -23.31 2.59 1.66
N ASP A 91 -24.59 2.90 1.50
CA ASP A 91 -25.68 1.96 1.78
C ASP A 91 -25.57 0.70 0.90
N SER A 92 -25.20 0.86 -0.38
CA SER A 92 -24.98 -0.27 -1.29
C SER A 92 -23.80 -1.14 -0.86
N ILE A 93 -22.71 -0.54 -0.37
CA ILE A 93 -21.54 -1.25 0.18
C ILE A 93 -21.95 -2.05 1.41
N GLU A 94 -22.69 -1.44 2.35
CA GLU A 94 -23.15 -2.10 3.58
C GLU A 94 -24.02 -3.33 3.25
N VAL A 95 -24.98 -3.18 2.33
CA VAL A 95 -25.82 -4.28 1.85
C VAL A 95 -24.97 -5.37 1.21
N ALA A 96 -24.03 -5.02 0.33
CA ALA A 96 -23.18 -5.99 -0.35
C ALA A 96 -22.28 -6.78 0.60
N VAL A 97 -21.67 -6.12 1.59
CA VAL A 97 -20.82 -6.79 2.58
C VAL A 97 -21.66 -7.71 3.49
N ARG A 98 -22.86 -7.27 3.90
CA ARG A 98 -23.76 -8.13 4.68
C ARG A 98 -24.18 -9.38 3.91
N GLU A 99 -24.63 -9.22 2.66
CA GLU A 99 -25.02 -10.35 1.83
C GLU A 99 -23.85 -11.27 1.48
N LEU A 100 -22.63 -10.72 1.35
CA LEU A 100 -21.41 -11.49 1.18
C LEU A 100 -21.13 -12.38 2.40
N VAL A 101 -21.25 -11.83 3.61
CA VAL A 101 -21.08 -12.59 4.86
C VAL A 101 -22.13 -13.71 4.95
N ASP A 102 -23.40 -13.40 4.68
CA ASP A 102 -24.47 -14.39 4.67
C ASP A 102 -24.23 -15.50 3.63
N LEU A 103 -23.76 -15.12 2.44
CA LEU A 103 -23.43 -16.06 1.37
C LEU A 103 -22.29 -16.99 1.78
N LEU A 104 -21.19 -16.47 2.34
CA LEU A 104 -20.05 -17.27 2.82
C LEU A 104 -20.44 -18.31 3.90
N ALA A 105 -21.52 -18.08 4.64
CA ALA A 105 -22.02 -19.03 5.63
C ALA A 105 -22.79 -20.22 5.01
N THR A 106 -23.12 -20.16 3.72
CA THR A 106 -23.83 -21.26 3.02
C THR A 106 -22.87 -22.34 2.51
N PRO A 107 -23.35 -23.58 2.27
CA PRO A 107 -22.49 -24.65 1.75
C PRO A 107 -21.87 -24.38 0.37
N THR A 108 -22.54 -23.63 -0.49
CA THR A 108 -22.08 -23.31 -1.86
C THR A 108 -21.42 -21.94 -1.97
N GLY A 109 -21.64 -21.07 -0.98
CA GLY A 109 -21.21 -19.69 -1.01
C GLY A 109 -19.73 -19.46 -1.20
N PRO A 110 -18.83 -20.19 -0.51
CA PRO A 110 -17.39 -20.00 -0.70
C PRO A 110 -16.93 -20.22 -2.13
N ALA A 111 -17.50 -21.21 -2.85
CA ALA A 111 -17.20 -21.42 -4.25
C ALA A 111 -17.75 -20.30 -5.14
N GLN A 112 -18.98 -19.84 -4.86
CA GLN A 112 -19.61 -18.74 -5.60
C GLN A 112 -18.86 -17.42 -5.42
N VAL A 113 -18.51 -17.06 -4.19
CA VAL A 113 -17.72 -15.85 -3.88
C VAL A 113 -16.34 -15.95 -4.52
N SER A 114 -15.70 -17.11 -4.46
CA SER A 114 -14.41 -17.32 -5.11
C SER A 114 -14.43 -17.10 -6.62
N GLU A 115 -15.52 -17.49 -7.28
CA GLU A 115 -15.73 -17.21 -8.70
C GLU A 115 -15.95 -15.71 -8.95
N MET A 116 -16.86 -15.08 -8.19
CA MET A 116 -17.17 -13.65 -8.31
C MET A 116 -15.93 -12.77 -8.17
N PHE A 117 -15.11 -13.02 -7.14
CA PHE A 117 -13.91 -12.23 -6.82
C PHE A 117 -12.64 -12.72 -7.51
N ARG A 118 -12.73 -13.78 -8.33
CA ARG A 118 -11.57 -14.41 -8.99
C ARG A 118 -10.44 -14.71 -8.00
N THR A 119 -10.77 -15.43 -6.92
CA THR A 119 -9.79 -15.78 -5.89
C THR A 119 -8.80 -16.84 -6.38
N CYS A 120 -7.56 -16.82 -5.88
CA CYS A 120 -6.51 -17.77 -6.27
C CYS A 120 -6.82 -19.21 -5.87
N SER A 121 -7.64 -19.39 -4.83
CA SER A 121 -8.16 -20.68 -4.41
C SER A 121 -9.53 -20.52 -3.77
N VAL A 122 -10.33 -21.59 -3.79
CA VAL A 122 -11.66 -21.57 -3.17
C VAL A 122 -11.53 -21.19 -1.69
N ILE A 123 -12.29 -20.20 -1.24
CA ILE A 123 -12.27 -19.72 0.13
C ILE A 123 -12.59 -20.87 1.08
N GLN A 124 -11.75 -21.07 2.10
CA GLN A 124 -11.97 -22.07 3.13
C GLN A 124 -12.74 -21.43 4.29
N ALA A 125 -14.08 -21.39 4.21
CA ALA A 125 -14.92 -20.74 5.21
C ALA A 125 -14.77 -21.30 6.64
N GLY A 126 -14.31 -22.55 6.78
CA GLY A 126 -13.98 -23.16 8.08
C GLY A 126 -12.64 -22.71 8.69
N THR A 127 -11.85 -21.91 7.97
CA THR A 127 -10.55 -21.40 8.42
C THR A 127 -10.63 -19.89 8.64
N PRO A 128 -10.76 -19.41 9.89
CA PRO A 128 -10.96 -17.98 10.15
C PRO A 128 -9.88 -17.06 9.56
N LEU A 129 -8.63 -17.54 9.50
CA LEU A 129 -7.52 -16.79 8.93
C LEU A 129 -7.58 -16.67 7.40
N ASP A 130 -8.12 -17.68 6.70
CA ASP A 130 -8.31 -17.60 5.25
C ASP A 130 -9.48 -16.67 4.92
N VAL A 131 -10.54 -16.71 5.72
CA VAL A 131 -11.65 -15.75 5.62
C VAL A 131 -11.14 -14.32 5.87
N ALA A 132 -10.37 -14.09 6.92
CA ALA A 132 -9.78 -12.78 7.21
C ALA A 132 -8.84 -12.30 6.09
N THR A 133 -8.06 -13.23 5.51
CA THR A 133 -7.18 -12.94 4.37
C THR A 133 -8.01 -12.49 3.16
N PHE A 134 -9.11 -13.18 2.85
CA PHE A 134 -10.03 -12.75 1.80
C PHE A 134 -10.63 -11.37 2.07
N PHE A 135 -11.10 -11.08 3.29
CA PHE A 135 -11.61 -9.74 3.62
C PHE A 135 -10.54 -8.66 3.49
N LEU A 136 -9.30 -8.95 3.88
CA LEU A 136 -8.19 -8.01 3.75
C LEU A 136 -7.87 -7.68 2.30
N PHE A 137 -7.67 -8.68 1.45
CA PHE A 137 -7.22 -8.47 0.06
C PHE A 137 -8.37 -8.22 -0.92
N GLY A 138 -9.53 -8.85 -0.72
CA GLY A 138 -10.67 -8.77 -1.63
C GLY A 138 -11.64 -7.62 -1.32
N ILE A 139 -11.66 -7.11 -0.08
CA ILE A 139 -12.62 -6.09 0.34
C ILE A 139 -11.92 -4.82 0.84
N ILE A 140 -11.08 -4.92 1.87
CA ILE A 140 -10.48 -3.75 2.53
C ILE A 140 -9.45 -3.09 1.62
N SER A 141 -8.51 -3.85 1.07
CA SER A 141 -7.42 -3.33 0.22
C SER A 141 -7.93 -2.51 -0.99
N PRO A 142 -8.96 -2.94 -1.73
CA PRO A 142 -9.54 -2.14 -2.81
C PRO A 142 -10.07 -0.77 -2.39
N PHE A 143 -10.80 -0.69 -1.27
CA PHE A 143 -11.29 0.60 -0.77
C PHE A 143 -10.17 1.47 -0.20
N ALA A 144 -9.22 0.85 0.50
CA ALA A 144 -8.04 1.53 1.01
C ALA A 144 -7.21 2.14 -0.13
N GLY A 145 -6.95 1.37 -1.20
CA GLY A 145 -6.25 1.83 -2.39
C GLY A 145 -7.00 2.95 -3.11
N LEU A 146 -8.32 2.79 -3.28
CA LEU A 146 -9.17 3.83 -3.87
C LEU A 146 -9.03 5.16 -3.12
N VAL A 147 -9.24 5.17 -1.80
CA VAL A 147 -9.23 6.42 -1.02
C VAL A 147 -7.82 7.00 -0.88
N GLN A 148 -6.80 6.15 -0.69
CA GLN A 148 -5.41 6.59 -0.51
C GLN A 148 -4.86 7.32 -1.75
N TYR A 149 -5.25 6.90 -2.94
CA TYR A 149 -4.71 7.39 -4.20
C TYR A 149 -5.73 8.13 -5.09
N ALA A 150 -6.91 8.46 -4.54
CA ALA A 150 -7.99 9.09 -5.28
C ALA A 150 -7.58 10.43 -5.89
N ASN A 151 -7.83 10.58 -7.19
CA ASN A 151 -7.98 11.87 -7.86
C ASN A 151 -9.45 12.29 -7.84
N PRO A 152 -9.75 13.59 -8.08
CA PRO A 152 -11.13 14.06 -8.20
C PRO A 152 -11.92 13.24 -9.22
N GLY A 153 -12.99 12.59 -8.75
CA GLY A 153 -13.87 11.76 -9.57
C GLY A 153 -13.64 10.24 -9.45
N ASP A 154 -12.52 9.78 -8.92
CA ASP A 154 -12.22 8.34 -8.80
C ASP A 154 -13.22 7.65 -7.86
N ILE A 155 -13.49 8.23 -6.69
CA ILE A 155 -14.48 7.70 -5.74
C ILE A 155 -15.88 7.72 -6.35
N THR A 156 -16.25 8.80 -7.06
CA THR A 156 -17.54 8.89 -7.75
C THR A 156 -17.68 7.80 -8.81
N HIS A 157 -16.61 7.49 -9.56
CA HIS A 157 -16.61 6.43 -10.56
C HIS A 157 -16.76 5.04 -9.93
N ALA A 158 -16.00 4.76 -8.85
CA ALA A 158 -16.14 3.53 -8.09
C ALA A 158 -17.58 3.35 -7.55
N CYS A 159 -18.17 4.43 -7.04
CA CYS A 159 -19.55 4.41 -6.57
C CYS A 159 -20.55 4.14 -7.70
N ALA A 160 -20.33 4.64 -8.91
CA ALA A 160 -21.18 4.31 -10.05
C ALA A 160 -21.20 2.80 -10.37
N VAL A 161 -20.08 2.09 -10.14
CA VAL A 161 -20.02 0.61 -10.24
C VAL A 161 -20.78 -0.03 -9.09
N LEU A 162 -20.58 0.45 -7.87
CA LEU A 162 -21.20 -0.09 -6.65
C LEU A 162 -22.72 0.12 -6.60
N THR A 163 -23.26 1.08 -7.35
CA THR A 163 -24.69 1.38 -7.45
C THR A 163 -25.26 1.09 -8.85
N ALA A 164 -24.54 0.35 -9.70
CA ALA A 164 -24.93 0.14 -11.08
C ALA A 164 -26.25 -0.64 -11.19
N ALA A 165 -27.27 -0.07 -11.84
CA ALA A 165 -28.60 -0.68 -11.95
C ALA A 165 -28.67 -1.91 -12.88
N ASN A 166 -27.64 -2.12 -13.71
CA ASN A 166 -27.55 -3.26 -14.62
C ASN A 166 -27.12 -4.56 -13.92
N GLU A 167 -26.58 -4.48 -12.71
CA GLU A 167 -26.24 -5.63 -11.87
C GLU A 167 -27.08 -5.59 -10.60
N THR A 168 -28.03 -6.52 -10.49
CA THR A 168 -28.97 -6.55 -9.36
C THR A 168 -28.35 -7.14 -8.10
N ASN A 169 -27.35 -8.02 -8.25
CA ASN A 169 -26.67 -8.68 -7.13
C ASN A 169 -25.65 -7.73 -6.48
N PRO A 170 -25.87 -7.29 -5.22
CA PRO A 170 -24.96 -6.39 -4.51
C PRO A 170 -23.55 -6.97 -4.36
N VAL A 171 -23.42 -8.27 -4.08
CA VAL A 171 -22.13 -8.96 -3.96
C VAL A 171 -21.38 -8.95 -5.29
N GLN A 172 -22.08 -9.10 -6.41
CA GLN A 172 -21.47 -9.01 -7.74
C GLN A 172 -21.01 -7.58 -8.06
N ARG A 173 -21.76 -6.54 -7.67
CA ARG A 173 -21.29 -5.14 -7.83
C ARG A 173 -20.01 -4.88 -7.03
N LEU A 174 -19.96 -5.38 -5.80
CA LEU A 174 -18.77 -5.31 -4.96
C LEU A 174 -17.59 -6.06 -5.57
N ALA A 175 -17.82 -7.26 -6.11
CA ALA A 175 -16.81 -8.05 -6.80
C ALA A 175 -16.29 -7.37 -8.08
N ASN A 176 -17.17 -6.71 -8.84
CA ASN A 176 -16.81 -5.93 -10.03
C ASN A 176 -15.91 -4.75 -9.68
N PHE A 177 -16.21 -4.05 -8.58
CA PHE A 177 -15.36 -2.99 -8.04
C PHE A 177 -14.00 -3.55 -7.60
N ALA A 178 -13.99 -4.56 -6.72
CA ALA A 178 -12.76 -5.16 -6.19
C ALA A 178 -11.85 -5.71 -7.30
N SER A 179 -12.45 -6.31 -8.34
CA SER A 179 -11.76 -6.83 -9.52
C SER A 179 -11.01 -5.79 -10.36
N SER A 180 -11.30 -4.50 -10.17
CA SER A 180 -10.60 -3.40 -10.85
C SER A 180 -9.33 -2.94 -10.13
N ASP A 181 -9.13 -3.37 -8.87
CA ASP A 181 -7.94 -3.03 -8.09
C ASP A 181 -6.71 -3.77 -8.65
N PRO A 182 -5.64 -3.05 -9.05
CA PRO A 182 -4.38 -3.66 -9.47
C PRO A 182 -3.77 -4.63 -8.44
N LEU A 183 -4.02 -4.42 -7.14
CA LEU A 183 -3.54 -5.30 -6.07
C LEU A 183 -4.24 -6.67 -6.07
N SER A 184 -5.39 -6.79 -6.75
CA SER A 184 -6.14 -8.04 -6.91
C SER A 184 -5.69 -8.89 -8.12
N TYR A 185 -4.65 -8.48 -8.85
CA TYR A 185 -4.14 -9.20 -10.02
C TYR A 185 -3.05 -10.23 -9.65
N PRO A 186 -3.02 -11.44 -10.24
CA PRO A 186 -3.98 -12.01 -11.20
C PRO A 186 -5.25 -12.58 -10.54
N CYS A 187 -5.25 -12.72 -9.22
CA CYS A 187 -6.35 -13.25 -8.42
C CYS A 187 -6.24 -12.75 -6.98
N VAL A 188 -7.34 -12.77 -6.23
CA VAL A 188 -7.34 -12.44 -4.79
C VAL A 188 -6.80 -13.63 -4.00
N GLU A 189 -5.66 -13.49 -3.33
CA GLU A 189 -5.14 -14.55 -2.46
C GLU A 189 -6.04 -14.69 -1.21
N THR A 190 -6.36 -15.92 -0.87
CA THR A 190 -7.29 -16.27 0.21
C THR A 190 -6.64 -17.12 1.29
N ARG A 191 -5.45 -17.68 1.05
CA ARG A 191 -4.75 -18.58 1.97
C ARG A 191 -3.80 -17.79 2.84
N TYR A 192 -4.05 -17.76 4.13
CA TYR A 192 -3.18 -17.10 5.10
C TYR A 192 -1.74 -17.65 5.05
N THR A 193 -1.60 -18.97 4.90
CA THR A 193 -0.30 -19.63 4.85
C THR A 193 0.53 -19.21 3.65
N GLN A 194 -0.09 -18.93 2.50
CA GLN A 194 0.61 -18.42 1.33
C GLN A 194 1.12 -17.00 1.58
N VAL A 195 0.30 -16.13 2.18
CA VAL A 195 0.70 -14.76 2.53
C VAL A 195 1.91 -14.79 3.47
N VAL A 196 1.86 -15.61 4.52
CA VAL A 196 3.00 -15.77 5.45
C VAL A 196 4.25 -16.30 4.75
N THR A 197 4.09 -17.25 3.82
CA THR A 197 5.21 -17.81 3.07
C THR A 197 5.87 -16.74 2.22
N ASN A 198 5.08 -15.95 1.48
CA ASN A 198 5.58 -14.87 0.63
C ASN A 198 6.32 -13.79 1.45
N HIS A 199 5.87 -13.50 2.67
CA HIS A 199 6.52 -12.51 3.55
C HIS A 199 7.75 -13.06 4.29
N ARG A 200 7.96 -14.38 4.30
CA ARG A 200 9.14 -15.04 4.87
C ARG A 200 10.21 -15.33 3.84
N ASP A 201 9.91 -15.14 2.55
CA ASP A 201 10.91 -15.27 1.51
C ASP A 201 11.90 -14.10 1.59
N ILE A 202 13.14 -14.43 1.89
CA ILE A 202 14.26 -13.49 2.00
C ILE A 202 15.21 -13.62 0.81
N ASP A 203 14.89 -14.46 -0.18
CA ASP A 203 15.67 -14.59 -1.39
C ASP A 203 15.39 -13.41 -2.33
N HIS A 204 16.29 -12.42 -2.31
CA HIS A 204 16.22 -11.24 -3.16
C HIS A 204 16.52 -11.54 -4.65
N GLY A 205 16.86 -12.77 -5.02
CA GLY A 205 17.17 -13.19 -6.39
C GLY A 205 15.95 -13.44 -7.28
N SER A 206 14.74 -13.54 -6.71
CA SER A 206 13.50 -13.90 -7.43
C SER A 206 12.79 -12.71 -8.11
N LEU A 207 13.16 -11.46 -7.78
CA LEU A 207 12.46 -10.25 -8.26
C LEU A 207 12.80 -9.84 -9.72
N TYR A 208 13.70 -10.57 -10.39
CA TYR A 208 14.15 -10.28 -11.77
C TYR A 208 14.20 -11.51 -12.69
N ALA A 209 13.55 -12.61 -12.31
CA ALA A 209 13.46 -13.80 -13.15
C ALA A 209 12.08 -13.88 -13.80
N ASP A 210 11.88 -13.08 -14.86
CA ASP A 210 11.03 -13.37 -16.03
C ASP A 210 11.42 -12.46 -17.20
#